data_AF-A0A6P8L007-F1
#
_entry.id   AF-A0A6P8L007-F1
#
_cell.length_a   1.000
_cell.length_b   1.000
_cell.length_c   1.000
_cell.angle_alpha   90.00
_cell.angle_beta   90.00
_cell.angle_gamma   90.00
#
_symmetry.space_group_name_H-M   'P 1'
#
loop_
_entity.id
_entity.type
_entity.pdbx_description
1 polymer ?
#
loop_
_entity_poly.entity_id
_entity_poly.type
_entity_poly.pdbx_seq_one_letter_code
_entity_poly.pdbx_strand_id
1 'polypeptide(L)'
;MVFYLKHVLTDQRFNLGNGIHFLGDSGECNVILTYDNMSDIQAVVVVSNGRIFLKDMESTHGTYLNSTEQRLGTAFYELFVGDNVSFGVGAFGHEPDTPPTYGCFTLRSDEIDFVLDLSNSAAYELDYALDMEDMEEDTEEDNEEDTEEDNEEDNEEDMEEDIEEDMEEDTEENFFWTT
;
A
#
# COMPACT_ATOMS: atom_id res chain seq x y z
N MET A 1 17.90 4.69 5.88
CA MET A 1 16.68 5.51 5.84
C MET A 1 15.62 4.82 6.68
N VAL A 2 14.97 5.52 7.60
CA VAL A 2 13.86 4.98 8.41
C VAL A 2 12.63 5.81 8.11
N PHE A 3 11.53 5.15 7.77
CA PHE A 3 10.26 5.81 7.54
C PHE A 3 9.47 5.91 8.85
N TYR A 4 8.58 6.88 8.94
CA TYR A 4 7.59 6.93 10.01
C TYR A 4 6.32 7.64 9.53
N LEU A 5 5.19 7.23 10.09
CA LEU A 5 3.93 7.94 9.96
C LEU A 5 3.83 8.95 11.08
N LYS A 6 3.63 10.22 10.73
CA LYS A 6 3.41 11.30 11.69
C LYS A 6 1.95 11.73 11.64
N HIS A 7 1.23 11.58 12.74
CA HIS A 7 -0.17 11.98 12.82
C HIS A 7 -0.30 13.49 12.61
N VAL A 8 -1.25 13.90 11.76
CA VAL A 8 -1.34 15.29 11.30
C VAL A 8 -1.75 16.24 12.44
N LEU A 9 -2.65 15.81 13.34
CA LEU A 9 -3.18 16.65 14.42
C LEU A 9 -2.41 16.55 15.76
N THR A 10 -1.96 15.35 16.15
CA THR A 10 -1.34 15.10 17.46
C THR A 10 0.19 15.06 17.42
N ASP A 11 0.79 15.12 16.23
CA ASP A 11 2.22 14.93 15.98
C ASP A 11 2.80 13.58 16.46
N GLN A 12 1.95 12.63 16.87
CA GLN A 12 2.36 11.28 17.26
C GLN A 12 3.06 10.57 16.11
N ARG A 13 4.12 9.81 16.42
CA ARG A 13 4.94 9.12 15.42
C ARG A 13 4.88 7.61 15.58
N PHE A 14 4.80 6.93 14.44
CA PHE A 14 4.86 5.47 14.33
C PHE A 14 6.00 5.09 13.39
N ASN A 15 7.05 4.50 13.93
CA ASN A 15 8.25 4.16 13.17
C ASN A 15 8.02 2.91 12.31
N LEU A 16 8.42 3.00 11.06
CA LEU A 16 8.33 1.94 10.06
C LEU A 16 9.75 1.56 9.63
N GLY A 17 10.32 0.59 10.36
CA GLY A 17 11.60 -0.03 10.01
C GLY A 17 11.48 -0.94 8.78
N ASN A 18 12.59 -1.52 8.34
CA ASN A 18 12.55 -2.52 7.26
C ASN A 18 11.70 -3.73 7.67
N GLY A 19 10.82 -4.21 6.78
CA GLY A 19 9.93 -5.35 7.05
C GLY A 19 8.46 -5.05 6.76
N ILE A 20 7.58 -5.89 7.33
CA ILE A 20 6.13 -5.84 7.13
C ILE A 20 5.48 -5.28 8.40
N HIS A 21 4.58 -4.32 8.23
CA HIS A 21 3.84 -3.66 9.30
C HIS A 21 2.34 -3.79 9.06
N PHE A 22 1.64 -4.39 10.01
CA PHE A 22 0.18 -4.43 10.05
C PHE A 22 -0.31 -3.24 10.88
N LEU A 23 -1.20 -2.46 10.28
CA LEU A 23 -1.78 -1.25 10.85
C LEU A 23 -3.26 -1.51 11.10
N GLY A 24 -3.75 -1.17 12.29
CA GLY A 24 -5.16 -1.34 12.66
C GLY A 24 -5.39 -1.16 14.16
N ASP A 25 -6.63 -1.31 14.60
CA ASP A 25 -7.01 -1.17 16.01
C ASP A 25 -6.78 -2.45 16.83
N SER A 26 -6.50 -3.57 16.17
CA SER A 26 -6.24 -4.84 16.87
C SER A 26 -4.87 -4.86 17.54
N GLY A 27 -4.80 -5.50 18.72
CA GLY A 27 -3.53 -5.80 19.40
C GLY A 27 -2.63 -6.79 18.65
N GLU A 28 -3.14 -7.44 17.60
CA GLU A 28 -2.37 -8.30 16.69
C GLU A 28 -1.56 -7.48 15.67
N CYS A 29 -1.88 -6.19 15.49
CA CYS A 29 -1.13 -5.28 14.64
C CYS A 29 0.17 -4.86 15.33
N ASN A 30 1.28 -4.82 14.58
CA ASN A 30 2.55 -4.32 15.13
C ASN A 30 2.59 -2.78 15.17
N VAL A 31 1.69 -2.12 14.44
CA VAL A 31 1.42 -0.69 14.54
C VAL A 31 -0.05 -0.51 14.93
N ILE A 32 -0.30 -0.39 16.23
CA ILE A 32 -1.64 -0.22 16.78
C ILE A 32 -2.07 1.24 16.62
N LEU A 33 -3.19 1.45 15.93
CA LEU A 33 -3.78 2.74 15.62
C LEU A 33 -5.23 2.73 16.10
N THR A 34 -5.48 3.32 17.26
CA THR A 34 -6.81 3.37 17.88
C THR A 34 -7.52 4.67 17.50
N TYR A 35 -8.36 4.58 16.48
CA TYR A 35 -9.11 5.68 15.88
C TYR A 35 -10.53 5.26 15.56
N ASP A 36 -11.44 6.23 15.53
CA ASP A 36 -12.80 5.99 15.07
C ASP A 36 -12.77 5.55 13.61
N ASN A 37 -13.61 4.56 13.26
CA ASN A 37 -13.71 3.99 11.91
C ASN A 37 -12.47 3.21 11.42
N MET A 38 -11.52 2.90 12.30
CA MET A 38 -10.40 1.99 12.00
C MET A 38 -10.86 0.53 12.05
N SER A 39 -10.45 -0.29 11.09
CA SER A 39 -10.62 -1.75 11.17
C SER A 39 -9.52 -2.39 12.04
N ASP A 40 -9.80 -3.58 12.59
CA ASP A 40 -8.86 -4.40 13.37
C ASP A 40 -7.53 -4.60 12.64
N ILE A 41 -7.62 -4.92 11.34
CA ILE A 41 -6.51 -4.94 10.38
C ILE A 41 -6.93 -4.05 9.23
N GLN A 42 -6.46 -2.81 9.24
CA GLN A 42 -6.82 -1.80 8.25
C GLN A 42 -5.98 -1.94 6.98
N ALA A 43 -4.66 -1.98 7.16
CA ALA A 43 -3.71 -1.91 6.06
C ALA A 43 -2.40 -2.63 6.40
N VAL A 44 -1.66 -2.97 5.36
CA VAL A 44 -0.28 -3.47 5.48
C VAL A 44 0.66 -2.51 4.80
N VAL A 45 1.77 -2.22 5.48
CA VAL A 45 2.89 -1.44 4.97
C VAL A 45 4.11 -2.34 4.84
N VAL A 46 4.76 -2.32 3.69
CA VAL A 46 5.99 -3.06 3.43
C VAL A 46 7.11 -2.08 3.15
N VAL A 47 8.15 -2.13 3.97
CA VAL A 47 9.37 -1.33 3.78
C VAL A 47 10.50 -2.26 3.36
N SER A 48 11.07 -2.00 2.19
CA SER A 48 12.17 -2.79 1.65
C SER A 48 13.05 -1.94 0.73
N ASN A 49 14.37 -2.06 0.87
CA ASN A 49 15.35 -1.40 -0.01
C ASN A 49 15.14 0.11 -0.15
N GLY A 50 14.77 0.79 0.95
CA GLY A 50 14.52 2.23 0.96
C GLY A 50 13.23 2.66 0.25
N ARG A 51 12.36 1.71 -0.10
CA ARG A 51 11.03 1.94 -0.65
C ARG A 51 9.98 1.51 0.36
N ILE A 52 8.80 2.09 0.24
CA ILE A 52 7.67 1.83 1.12
C ILE A 52 6.41 1.66 0.29
N PHE A 53 5.67 0.60 0.56
CA PHE A 53 4.44 0.24 -0.13
C PHE A 53 3.31 0.11 0.88
N LEU A 54 2.11 0.53 0.49
CA LEU A 54 0.89 0.45 1.27
C LEU A 54 -0.15 -0.37 0.51
N LYS A 55 -0.88 -1.21 1.21
CA LYS A 55 -2.03 -1.95 0.69
C LYS A 55 -3.17 -1.92 1.70
N ASP A 56 -4.38 -1.59 1.23
CA ASP A 56 -5.61 -1.74 2.02
C ASP A 56 -5.93 -3.23 2.18
N MET A 57 -6.25 -3.64 3.40
CA MET A 57 -6.59 -5.03 3.74
C MET A 57 -8.10 -5.26 3.75
N GLU A 58 -8.80 -4.73 2.74
CA GLU A 58 -10.26 -4.78 2.63
C GLU A 58 -10.96 -4.17 3.84
N SER A 59 -10.43 -3.04 4.33
CA SER A 59 -10.95 -2.36 5.51
C SER A 59 -12.41 -1.92 5.36
N THR A 60 -13.13 -1.76 6.47
CA THR A 60 -14.56 -1.37 6.41
C THR A 60 -14.74 0.00 5.79
N HIS A 61 -13.89 0.96 6.16
CA HIS A 61 -14.04 2.37 5.77
C HIS A 61 -12.99 2.84 4.75
N GLY A 62 -12.06 1.97 4.35
CA GLY A 62 -11.09 2.25 3.31
C GLY A 62 -9.84 3.00 3.76
N THR A 63 -8.84 2.98 2.89
CA THR A 63 -7.59 3.72 3.01
C THR A 63 -7.46 4.69 1.84
N TYR A 64 -6.96 5.89 2.08
CA TYR A 64 -6.97 6.99 1.10
C TYR A 64 -5.61 7.71 1.08
N LEU A 65 -5.22 8.23 -0.09
CA LEU A 65 -3.99 9.00 -0.27
C LEU A 65 -4.28 10.45 -0.66
N ASN A 66 -3.45 11.37 -0.16
CA ASN A 66 -3.36 12.76 -0.58
C ASN A 66 -4.70 13.50 -0.65
N SER A 67 -5.57 13.24 0.34
CA SER A 67 -6.92 13.82 0.45
C SER A 67 -7.82 13.56 -0.77
N THR A 68 -7.59 12.46 -1.47
CA THR A 68 -8.48 12.00 -2.55
C THR A 68 -9.67 11.25 -1.97
N GLU A 69 -10.86 11.47 -2.54
CA GLU A 69 -12.06 10.68 -2.22
C GLU A 69 -11.98 9.24 -2.76
N GLN A 70 -11.00 8.98 -3.64
CA GLN A 70 -10.78 7.67 -4.22
C GLN A 70 -10.15 6.73 -3.18
N ARG A 71 -10.92 5.72 -2.78
CA ARG A 71 -10.43 4.63 -1.95
C ARG A 71 -9.34 3.83 -2.66
N LEU A 72 -8.25 3.56 -1.96
CA LEU A 72 -7.23 2.59 -2.38
C LEU A 72 -7.86 1.19 -2.39
N GLY A 73 -7.69 0.49 -3.52
CA GLY A 73 -8.03 -0.93 -3.62
C GLY A 73 -7.03 -1.83 -2.88
N THR A 74 -7.12 -3.13 -3.14
CA THR A 74 -6.29 -4.18 -2.51
C THR A 74 -4.92 -4.38 -3.17
N ALA A 75 -4.56 -3.51 -4.13
CA ALA A 75 -3.24 -3.49 -4.76
C ALA A 75 -2.21 -2.79 -3.85
N PHE A 76 -0.92 -3.05 -4.09
CA PHE A 76 0.16 -2.30 -3.46
C PHE A 76 0.37 -0.96 -4.17
N TYR A 77 0.49 0.10 -3.38
CA TYR A 77 0.80 1.46 -3.83
C TYR A 77 2.13 1.89 -3.22
N GLU A 78 3.08 2.37 -4.04
CA GLU A 78 4.32 2.96 -3.55
C GLU A 78 4.01 4.33 -2.92
N LEU A 79 4.49 4.56 -1.70
CA LEU A 79 4.37 5.84 -1.01
C LEU A 79 5.66 6.64 -1.12
N PHE A 80 5.51 7.96 -1.15
CA PHE A 80 6.62 8.90 -1.16
C PHE A 80 6.59 9.79 0.09
N VAL A 81 7.78 10.20 0.54
CA VAL A 81 7.90 11.12 1.68
C VAL A 81 7.13 12.40 1.38
N GLY A 82 6.24 12.77 2.30
CA GLY A 82 5.32 13.90 2.15
C GLY A 82 3.89 13.48 1.81
N ASP A 83 3.64 12.24 1.37
CA ASP A 83 2.29 11.74 1.15
C ASP A 83 1.47 11.75 2.44
N ASN A 84 0.20 12.10 2.31
CA ASN A 84 -0.77 11.98 3.39
C ASN A 84 -1.59 10.71 3.20
N VAL A 85 -1.61 9.86 4.23
CA VAL A 85 -2.38 8.63 4.28
C VAL A 85 -3.49 8.81 5.30
N SER A 86 -4.72 8.51 4.91
CA SER A 86 -5.89 8.53 5.81
C SER A 86 -6.50 7.15 5.89
N PHE A 87 -6.77 6.71 7.12
CA PHE A 87 -7.42 5.44 7.40
C PHE A 87 -8.84 5.70 7.90
N GLY A 88 -9.81 5.10 7.23
CA GLY A 88 -11.22 5.15 7.56
C GLY A 88 -11.96 6.45 7.19
N VAL A 89 -11.28 7.44 6.61
CA VAL A 89 -11.88 8.71 6.17
C VAL A 89 -11.26 9.18 4.85
N GLY A 90 -12.10 9.41 3.84
CA GLY A 90 -11.65 9.83 2.51
C GLY A 90 -11.37 11.31 2.33
N ALA A 91 -11.98 12.18 3.14
CA ALA A 91 -11.92 13.62 2.96
C ALA A 91 -11.26 14.33 4.16
N PHE A 92 -10.03 13.94 4.51
CA PHE A 92 -9.29 14.65 5.55
C PHE A 92 -9.00 16.09 5.11
N GLY A 93 -9.47 17.08 5.89
CA GLY A 93 -9.29 18.51 5.64
C GLY A 93 -10.41 19.21 4.86
N HIS A 94 -11.46 18.49 4.43
CA HIS A 94 -12.65 19.11 3.83
C HIS A 94 -13.64 19.66 4.86
N GLU A 95 -13.63 19.10 6.08
CA GLU A 95 -14.51 19.54 7.15
C GLU A 95 -13.73 20.32 8.23
N PRO A 96 -14.17 21.54 8.60
CA PRO A 96 -13.46 22.39 9.56
C PRO A 96 -13.36 21.79 10.97
N ASP A 97 -14.16 20.76 11.28
CA ASP A 97 -14.25 20.12 12.60
C ASP A 97 -13.84 18.63 12.57
N THR A 98 -12.92 18.27 11.67
CA THR A 98 -12.35 16.92 11.59
C THR A 98 -11.80 16.49 12.97
N PRO A 99 -12.43 15.54 13.69
CA PRO A 99 -12.00 15.16 15.02
C PRO A 99 -10.57 14.61 15.03
N PRO A 100 -9.83 14.78 16.14
CA PRO A 100 -8.52 14.16 16.33
C PRO A 100 -8.59 12.63 16.41
N THR A 101 -9.80 12.07 16.38
CA THR A 101 -10.06 10.63 16.41
C THR A 101 -9.95 9.97 15.03
N TYR A 102 -9.49 10.67 13.99
CA TYR A 102 -9.21 10.05 12.69
C TYR A 102 -7.73 9.73 12.49
N GLY A 103 -7.47 8.56 11.92
CA GLY A 103 -6.14 8.10 11.58
C GLY A 103 -5.60 8.77 10.31
N CYS A 104 -5.23 10.05 10.38
CA CYS A 104 -4.56 10.76 9.27
C CYS A 104 -3.08 11.04 9.58
N PHE A 105 -2.22 10.68 8.64
CA PHE A 105 -0.78 10.66 8.82
C PHE A 105 -0.05 11.22 7.61
N THR A 106 1.03 11.98 7.83
CA THR A 106 2.01 12.29 6.79
C THR A 106 3.17 11.30 6.88
N LEU A 107 3.52 10.69 5.75
CA LEU A 107 4.72 9.88 5.63
C LEU A 107 5.97 10.76 5.68
N ARG A 108 6.89 10.43 6.58
CA ARG A 108 8.18 11.11 6.75
C ARG A 108 9.31 10.10 6.79
N SER A 109 10.53 10.60 6.67
CA SER A 109 11.73 9.80 6.84
C SER A 109 12.76 10.57 7.63
N ASP A 110 13.51 9.86 8.46
CA ASP A 110 14.76 10.35 8.98
C ASP A 110 15.88 9.78 8.10
N GLU A 111 16.73 10.68 7.59
CA GLU A 111 18.01 10.26 7.02
C GLU A 111 18.81 9.67 8.18
N ILE A 112 19.04 8.35 8.14
CA ILE A 112 20.19 7.83 8.86
C ILE A 112 21.34 8.37 8.03
N ASP A 113 22.01 9.41 8.53
CA ASP A 113 23.31 9.84 8.03
C ASP A 113 24.17 8.58 8.01
N PHE A 114 24.27 7.96 6.83
CA PHE A 114 25.32 7.01 6.53
C PHE A 114 26.55 7.90 6.44
N VAL A 115 27.09 8.28 7.60
CA VAL A 115 28.44 8.79 7.71
C VAL A 115 29.28 7.61 7.27
N LEU A 116 29.53 7.52 5.96
CA LEU A 116 30.76 6.93 5.46
C LEU A 116 31.84 7.75 6.12
N ASP A 117 32.29 7.30 7.30
CA ASP A 117 33.48 7.79 7.95
C ASP A 117 34.68 7.39 7.09
N LEU A 118 34.79 8.04 5.94
CA LEU A 118 35.98 8.10 5.11
C LEU A 118 37.06 8.99 5.76
N SER A 119 36.81 9.52 6.97
CA SER A 119 37.78 10.32 7.72
C SER A 119 38.76 9.47 8.54
N ASN A 120 38.51 8.16 8.66
CA ASN A 120 39.54 7.18 9.06
C ASN A 120 40.39 6.70 7.87
N SER A 121 40.76 7.62 6.96
CA SER A 121 41.78 7.40 5.93
C SER A 121 43.20 7.40 6.51
N ALA A 122 43.40 6.81 7.69
CA ALA A 122 44.73 6.57 8.23
C ALA A 122 45.23 5.19 7.72
N ALA A 123 45.74 5.23 6.49
CA ALA A 123 46.78 4.36 5.95
C ALA A 123 46.61 2.84 6.17
N TYR A 124 45.91 2.19 5.24
CA TYR A 124 46.35 0.89 4.75
C TYR A 124 46.95 1.11 3.36
N GLU A 125 48.28 1.17 3.28
CA GLU A 125 48.95 0.93 1.99
C GLU A 125 48.84 -0.56 1.69
N LEU A 126 48.15 -0.90 0.61
CA LEU A 126 48.19 -2.24 0.03
C LEU A 126 48.66 -2.09 -1.42
N ASP A 127 49.97 -2.28 -1.61
CA ASP A 127 50.57 -2.54 -2.90
C ASP A 127 49.96 -3.83 -3.48
N TYR A 128 49.00 -3.69 -4.38
CA TYR A 128 48.64 -4.74 -5.33
C TYR A 128 48.63 -4.13 -6.73
N ALA A 129 49.83 -4.04 -7.31
CA ALA A 129 49.99 -4.11 -8.75
C ALA A 129 49.88 -5.59 -9.15
N LEU A 130 48.75 -5.99 -9.72
CA LEU A 130 48.65 -7.24 -10.47
C LEU A 130 47.85 -6.99 -11.75
N ASP A 131 48.48 -7.38 -12.85
CA ASP A 131 48.01 -7.37 -14.23
C ASP A 131 46.56 -7.84 -14.38
N MET A 132 45.77 -7.04 -15.08
CA MET A 132 44.68 -7.56 -15.91
C MET A 132 45.14 -7.41 -17.36
N GLU A 133 46.01 -8.32 -17.80
CA GLU A 133 46.11 -8.68 -19.21
C GLU A 133 45.09 -9.79 -19.50
N ASP A 134 44.33 -9.57 -20.58
CA ASP A 134 43.64 -10.55 -21.43
C ASP A 134 43.03 -11.80 -20.80
N MET A 135 41.70 -11.80 -20.75
CA MET A 135 40.94 -13.03 -20.93
C MET A 135 39.69 -12.73 -21.75
N GLU A 136 39.87 -12.66 -23.07
CA GLU A 136 38.80 -13.00 -24.02
C GLU A 136 38.64 -14.53 -23.97
N GLU A 137 37.46 -15.00 -23.60
CA GLU A 137 37.09 -16.40 -23.87
C GLU A 137 35.64 -16.46 -24.34
N ASP A 138 35.52 -16.92 -25.58
CA ASP A 138 34.32 -17.17 -26.36
C ASP A 138 33.30 -18.03 -25.59
N THR A 139 32.03 -17.69 -25.75
CA THR A 139 30.92 -18.62 -25.50
C THR A 139 30.00 -18.60 -26.72
N GLU A 140 30.38 -19.38 -27.73
CA GLU A 140 29.42 -19.98 -28.65
C GLU A 140 29.11 -21.38 -28.12
N GLU A 141 27.83 -21.70 -27.89
CA GLU A 141 27.23 -22.92 -28.43
C GLU A 141 25.71 -22.93 -28.21
N ASP A 142 25.04 -23.22 -29.31
CA ASP A 142 23.62 -23.40 -29.50
C ASP A 142 23.01 -24.44 -28.55
N ASN A 143 21.77 -24.20 -28.13
CA ASN A 143 20.84 -25.31 -28.01
C ASN A 143 19.42 -24.82 -28.37
N GLU A 144 18.98 -25.27 -29.53
CA GLU A 144 17.60 -25.25 -29.99
C GLU A 144 16.79 -26.22 -29.11
N GLU A 145 15.73 -25.75 -28.46
CA GLU A 145 14.67 -26.64 -27.94
C GLU A 145 13.31 -26.01 -28.25
N ASP A 146 12.70 -26.55 -29.32
CA ASP A 146 11.29 -26.80 -29.57
C ASP A 146 10.27 -26.09 -28.66
N THR A 147 9.67 -25.01 -29.16
CA THR A 147 8.32 -24.58 -28.77
C THR A 147 7.31 -25.12 -29.76
N GLU A 148 6.80 -26.32 -29.48
CA GLU A 148 5.46 -26.73 -29.90
C GLU A 148 4.70 -27.16 -28.66
N GLU A 149 3.73 -26.36 -28.23
CA GLU A 149 2.53 -26.90 -27.56
C GLU A 149 1.38 -25.91 -27.74
N ASP A 150 0.51 -26.30 -28.66
CA ASP A 150 -0.81 -25.76 -28.91
C ASP A 150 -1.64 -25.72 -27.62
N ASN A 151 -2.28 -24.59 -27.33
CA ASN A 151 -3.51 -24.60 -26.54
C ASN A 151 -4.39 -23.38 -26.88
N GLU A 152 -4.95 -23.39 -28.09
CA GLU A 152 -6.18 -22.65 -28.37
C GLU A 152 -7.35 -23.58 -28.00
N GLU A 153 -7.76 -23.56 -26.74
CA GLU A 153 -9.10 -24.00 -26.37
C GLU A 153 -10.01 -22.78 -26.35
N ASP A 154 -10.76 -22.67 -27.45
CA ASP A 154 -12.04 -22.00 -27.53
C ASP A 154 -12.90 -22.36 -26.31
N ASN A 155 -13.43 -21.35 -25.63
CA ASN A 155 -14.70 -21.54 -24.95
C ASN A 155 -15.60 -20.35 -25.26
N GLU A 156 -16.49 -20.64 -26.20
CA GLU A 156 -17.50 -19.76 -26.73
C GLU A 156 -18.50 -19.35 -25.65
N GLU A 157 -19.04 -18.17 -25.93
CA GLU A 157 -20.14 -17.43 -25.34
C GLU A 157 -21.35 -18.32 -24.97
N ASP A 158 -22.03 -17.97 -23.88
CA ASP A 158 -23.48 -17.71 -23.84
C ASP A 158 -24.01 -17.85 -22.42
N MET A 159 -24.15 -16.72 -21.73
CA MET A 159 -25.02 -16.64 -20.55
C MET A 159 -26.20 -15.77 -20.96
N GLU A 160 -27.21 -16.42 -21.51
CA GLU A 160 -28.47 -15.81 -21.91
C GLU A 160 -29.16 -15.16 -20.70
N GLU A 161 -29.66 -13.95 -20.96
CA GLU A 161 -30.49 -13.12 -20.11
C GLU A 161 -31.86 -13.79 -19.93
N ASP A 162 -32.22 -14.16 -18.71
CA ASP A 162 -33.62 -14.43 -18.35
C ASP A 162 -34.11 -13.31 -17.42
N ILE A 163 -34.50 -12.20 -18.06
CA ILE A 163 -35.48 -11.26 -17.54
C ILE A 163 -36.84 -11.79 -17.99
N GLU A 164 -37.59 -12.39 -17.07
CA GLU A 164 -39.05 -12.43 -17.19
C GLU A 164 -39.68 -11.58 -16.09
N GLU A 165 -40.33 -10.52 -16.57
CA GLU A 165 -41.26 -9.66 -15.87
C GLU A 165 -42.57 -10.39 -15.53
N ASP A 166 -43.34 -9.73 -14.66
CA ASP A 166 -44.79 -9.82 -14.49
C ASP A 166 -45.40 -10.93 -13.61
N MET A 167 -45.81 -10.50 -12.40
CA MET A 167 -47.25 -10.49 -12.12
C MET A 167 -47.65 -9.37 -11.15
N GLU A 168 -48.80 -8.81 -11.49
CA GLU A 168 -49.37 -7.52 -11.12
C GLU A 168 -49.98 -7.45 -9.70
N GLU A 169 -50.26 -6.20 -9.31
CA GLU A 169 -51.38 -5.73 -8.49
C GLU A 169 -51.73 -6.47 -7.19
N ASP A 170 -51.59 -5.75 -6.06
CA ASP A 170 -52.81 -5.31 -5.38
C ASP A 170 -52.55 -4.02 -4.59
N THR A 171 -53.17 -2.95 -5.09
CA THR A 171 -53.63 -1.79 -4.32
C THR A 171 -54.30 -2.22 -3.02
N GLU A 172 -54.06 -1.55 -1.89
CA GLU A 172 -55.12 -0.95 -1.04
C GLU A 172 -54.52 0.05 -0.03
N GLU A 173 -54.97 1.31 -0.20
CA GLU A 173 -55.53 2.16 0.86
C GLU A 173 -54.56 2.80 1.89
N ASN A 174 -54.11 3.98 1.47
CA ASN A 174 -53.61 5.06 2.31
C ASN A 174 -54.81 5.86 2.89
N PHE A 175 -55.22 5.60 4.14
CA PHE A 175 -56.17 6.43 4.91
C PHE A 175 -56.04 6.01 6.40
N PHE A 176 -55.57 6.80 7.37
CA PHE A 176 -56.12 8.06 7.86
C PHE A 176 -55.10 8.73 8.82
N TRP A 177 -54.82 10.02 8.61
CA TRP A 177 -54.40 10.93 9.69
C TRP A 177 -55.63 11.73 10.14
N THR A 178 -55.64 12.07 11.44
CA THR A 178 -56.32 13.24 12.04
C THR A 178 -57.85 13.23 12.11
N THR A 179 -58.38 13.07 13.32
CA THR A 179 -59.05 14.15 14.09
C THR A 179 -59.05 13.78 15.57
#